data_AF-A0A8H6YYN5-F1
#
_entry.id   AF-A0A8H6YYN5-F1
#
_cell.length_a   1.000
_cell.length_b   1.000
_cell.length_c   1.000
_cell.angle_alpha   90.00
_cell.angle_beta   90.00
_cell.angle_gamma   90.00
#
_symmetry.space_group_name_H-M   'P 1'
#
loop_
_entity.id
_entity.type
_entity.pdbx_description
1 polymer ?
#
loop_
_entity_poly.entity_id
_entity_poly.type
_entity_poly.pdbx_seq_one_letter_code
_entity_poly.pdbx_strand_id
1 'polypeptide(L)'
;MSSSGHSEDSGRSFFEHPRPAPPPPSSGSRSARSTPRGLCSTADSSGPRPSLRYPGRPRLIEHRPTAHYKCANCAEMGIECAFTEAGISCPPCSVLGIPDCNWSDPFWFMENLQRCRDLYLLDEREELVKSVKENRLAPTLFDREFTRIQSWFYSSAQGAISRFTLNSRATRDIALNGYRSIAAASTDVGLLSRFIALGAETHVHPLVLQLVAERVHSLILSSLS
;
A
#
# COMPACT_ATOMS: atom_id res chain seq x y z
N MET A 1 -67.59 -39.80 -41.92
CA MET A 1 -66.42 -40.26 -41.13
C MET A 1 -65.47 -39.06 -41.09
N SER A 2 -65.76 -37.99 -40.35
CA SER A 2 -65.82 -37.84 -38.88
C SER A 2 -64.47 -38.14 -38.22
N SER A 3 -63.69 -37.08 -37.96
CA SER A 3 -62.59 -36.92 -36.97
C SER A 3 -61.90 -35.58 -37.33
N SER A 4 -62.26 -34.40 -36.82
CA SER A 4 -62.23 -33.91 -35.43
C SER A 4 -60.84 -34.02 -34.79
N GLY A 5 -59.89 -33.20 -35.24
CA GLY A 5 -58.60 -32.98 -34.59
C GLY A 5 -58.63 -31.72 -33.74
N HIS A 6 -58.54 -31.91 -32.43
CA HIS A 6 -58.56 -30.89 -31.39
C HIS A 6 -57.30 -30.01 -31.39
N SER A 7 -57.53 -28.72 -31.10
CA SER A 7 -56.58 -27.73 -30.61
C SER A 7 -56.00 -28.13 -29.25
N GLU A 8 -54.69 -28.01 -29.07
CA GLU A 8 -54.09 -27.74 -27.76
C GLU A 8 -53.02 -26.66 -27.89
N ASP A 9 -53.45 -25.48 -27.48
CA ASP A 9 -52.71 -24.23 -27.36
C ASP A 9 -51.98 -24.27 -26.00
N SER A 10 -50.71 -24.68 -26.01
CA SER A 10 -49.88 -24.70 -24.79
C SER A 10 -49.15 -23.37 -24.64
N GLY A 11 -49.87 -22.39 -24.10
CA GLY A 11 -49.31 -21.16 -23.54
C GLY A 11 -48.39 -21.46 -22.37
N ARG A 12 -47.07 -21.43 -22.59
CA ARG A 12 -46.09 -21.34 -21.50
C ARG A 12 -46.05 -19.91 -20.98
N SER A 13 -46.80 -19.67 -19.90
CA SER A 13 -46.60 -18.53 -19.02
C SER A 13 -45.21 -18.62 -18.38
N PHE A 14 -44.29 -17.78 -18.83
CA PHE A 14 -43.07 -17.50 -18.08
C PHE A 14 -43.47 -16.76 -16.81
N PHE A 15 -43.43 -17.46 -15.67
CA PHE A 15 -43.39 -16.81 -14.37
C PHE A 15 -42.06 -16.05 -14.28
N GLU A 16 -42.09 -14.75 -14.54
CA GLU A 16 -41.05 -13.84 -14.09
C GLU A 16 -41.07 -13.85 -12.55
N HIS A 17 -40.07 -14.49 -11.96
CA HIS A 17 -39.76 -14.26 -10.56
C HIS A 17 -39.38 -12.78 -10.39
N PRO A 18 -40.02 -12.03 -9.48
CA PRO A 18 -39.59 -10.67 -9.19
C PRO A 18 -38.14 -10.73 -8.71
N ARG A 19 -37.25 -10.04 -9.42
CA ARG A 19 -35.85 -9.86 -8.98
C ARG A 19 -35.88 -9.26 -7.57
N PRO A 20 -35.12 -9.81 -6.62
CA PRO A 20 -34.99 -9.18 -5.31
C PRO A 20 -34.51 -7.74 -5.51
N ALA A 21 -35.20 -6.80 -4.87
CA ALA A 21 -34.80 -5.40 -4.89
C ALA A 21 -33.33 -5.30 -4.45
N PRO A 22 -32.52 -4.46 -5.13
CA PRO A 22 -31.14 -4.25 -4.70
C PRO A 22 -31.16 -3.78 -3.24
N PRO A 23 -30.21 -4.27 -2.40
CA PRO A 23 -30.12 -3.82 -1.03
C PRO A 23 -30.00 -2.28 -1.03
N PRO A 24 -30.64 -1.60 -0.07
CA PRO A 24 -30.49 -0.15 0.05
C PRO A 24 -29.01 0.20 0.12
N PRO A 25 -28.57 1.33 -0.48
CA PRO A 25 -27.19 1.76 -0.38
C PRO A 25 -26.84 1.81 1.10
N SER A 26 -25.87 1.00 1.51
CA SER A 26 -25.34 1.02 2.86
C SER A 26 -24.73 2.40 3.09
N SER A 27 -25.55 3.31 3.60
CA SER A 27 -25.17 4.58 4.19
C SER A 27 -24.34 4.27 5.42
N GLY A 28 -23.06 4.05 5.16
CA GLY A 28 -22.13 3.48 6.12
C GLY A 28 -20.72 3.34 5.57
N SER A 29 -20.34 4.10 4.55
CA SER A 29 -18.94 4.45 4.35
C SER A 29 -18.52 5.35 5.52
N ARG A 30 -18.32 4.75 6.70
CA ARG A 30 -17.28 5.22 7.59
C ARG A 30 -16.03 5.14 6.73
N SER A 31 -15.62 6.27 6.17
CA SER A 31 -14.25 6.51 5.79
C SER A 31 -13.41 5.95 6.93
N ALA A 32 -12.86 4.75 6.74
CA ALA A 32 -11.70 4.32 7.46
C ALA A 32 -10.64 5.32 7.05
N ARG A 33 -10.58 6.44 7.77
CA ARG A 33 -9.47 7.36 7.75
C ARG A 33 -8.35 6.58 8.45
N SER A 34 -7.79 5.63 7.72
CA SER A 34 -6.52 5.00 8.04
C SER A 34 -5.46 6.05 7.78
N THR A 35 -5.28 6.95 8.74
CA THR A 35 -4.16 7.87 8.67
C THR A 35 -2.87 7.04 8.72
N PRO A 36 -1.89 7.30 7.82
CA PRO A 36 -0.69 6.51 7.73
C PRO A 36 0.10 6.65 9.03
N ARG A 37 0.33 5.53 9.70
CA ARG A 37 1.04 5.50 10.98
C ARG A 37 2.55 5.41 10.72
N GLY A 38 3.18 6.57 10.57
CA GLY A 38 4.63 6.74 10.47
C GLY A 38 5.30 6.92 11.83
N LEU A 39 6.62 6.74 11.87
CA LEU A 39 7.45 6.76 13.10
C LEU A 39 8.25 8.06 13.30
N CYS A 40 8.48 8.86 12.25
CA CYS A 40 9.22 10.11 12.40
C CYS A 40 8.80 11.18 11.41
N SER A 41 8.70 12.42 11.85
CA SER A 41 8.74 13.60 10.98
C SER A 41 9.33 14.73 11.80
N THR A 42 10.22 15.49 11.18
CA THR A 42 10.65 16.79 11.68
C THR A 42 9.50 17.75 11.47
N ALA A 43 8.63 17.92 12.47
CA ALA A 43 7.64 18.98 12.44
C ALA A 43 8.25 20.28 12.97
N ASP A 44 8.45 21.25 12.08
CA ASP A 44 8.38 22.66 12.44
C ASP A 44 7.16 22.88 13.33
N SER A 45 7.36 23.21 14.60
CA SER A 45 6.26 23.51 15.52
C SER A 45 6.73 24.34 16.71
N SER A 46 6.66 25.65 16.50
CA SER A 46 6.71 26.76 17.46
C SER A 46 5.50 26.82 18.42
N GLY A 47 4.97 25.66 18.85
CA GLY A 47 3.82 25.55 19.75
C GLY A 47 4.23 25.19 21.19
N PRO A 48 3.45 25.59 22.22
CA PRO A 48 3.77 25.26 23.61
C PRO A 48 3.65 23.74 23.83
N ARG A 49 4.76 23.11 24.25
CA ARG A 49 4.82 21.68 24.60
C ARG A 49 4.09 21.43 25.93
N PRO A 50 3.10 20.53 26.01
CA PRO A 50 2.46 20.18 27.28
C PRO A 50 3.40 19.34 28.15
N SER A 51 3.40 19.65 29.45
CA SER A 51 4.27 19.03 30.45
C SER A 51 3.86 17.60 30.81
N LEU A 52 4.89 16.78 31.08
CA LEU A 52 4.94 15.55 31.88
C LEU A 52 3.63 15.14 32.59
N ARG A 53 2.72 14.47 31.87
CA ARG A 53 1.79 13.46 32.42
C ARG A 53 1.52 12.39 31.36
N TYR A 54 2.05 11.19 31.57
CA TYR A 54 1.42 9.96 31.05
C TYR A 54 0.04 9.83 31.74
N PRO A 55 -1.08 9.45 31.07
CA PRO A 55 -1.20 8.61 29.88
C PRO A 55 -1.87 9.37 28.73
N GLY A 56 -1.09 10.06 27.92
CA GLY A 56 -1.49 10.45 26.56
C GLY A 56 -0.74 9.55 25.61
N ARG A 57 -1.43 8.96 24.62
CA ARG A 57 -0.77 8.21 23.53
C ARG A 57 0.48 8.99 23.07
N PRO A 58 1.64 8.33 22.88
CA PRO A 58 2.75 8.98 22.20
C PRO A 58 2.18 9.54 20.88
N ARG A 59 2.38 10.85 20.65
CA ARG A 59 1.96 11.48 19.40
C ARG A 59 2.64 10.70 18.29
N LEU A 60 1.86 9.84 17.62
CA LEU A 60 2.32 9.11 16.47
C LEU A 60 2.62 10.16 15.41
N ILE A 61 3.89 10.37 15.13
CA ILE A 61 4.32 11.37 14.18
C ILE A 61 4.00 10.81 12.80
N GLU A 62 2.86 11.23 12.23
CA GLU A 62 2.50 10.87 10.87
C GLU A 62 3.62 11.35 9.94
N HIS A 63 4.33 10.41 9.32
CA HIS A 63 5.11 10.69 8.12
C HIS A 63 4.11 11.16 7.06
N ARG A 64 3.87 12.46 7.01
CA ARG A 64 3.51 13.11 5.76
C ARG A 64 4.83 13.44 5.09
N PRO A 65 5.31 12.67 4.10
CA PRO A 65 6.21 13.27 3.14
C PRO A 65 5.56 14.58 2.68
N THR A 66 6.35 15.64 2.67
CA THR A 66 5.91 16.94 2.16
C THR A 66 5.22 16.73 0.80
N ALA A 67 4.25 17.57 0.45
CA ALA A 67 3.38 17.43 -0.74
C ALA A 67 4.12 17.35 -2.10
N HIS A 68 5.45 17.31 -2.10
CA HIS A 68 6.33 17.30 -3.26
C HIS A 68 7.24 16.07 -3.34
N TYR A 69 7.16 15.12 -2.39
CA TYR A 69 8.03 13.94 -2.42
C TYR A 69 7.54 12.94 -3.47
N LYS A 70 8.29 12.83 -4.57
CA LYS A 70 8.09 11.83 -5.62
C LYS A 70 9.16 10.73 -5.45
N CYS A 71 8.80 9.48 -5.71
CA CYS A 71 9.83 8.44 -5.88
C CYS A 71 10.65 8.74 -7.14
N ALA A 72 11.87 8.21 -7.24
CA ALA A 72 12.79 8.50 -8.34
C ALA A 72 12.13 8.32 -9.71
N ASN A 73 11.45 7.20 -9.92
CA ASN A 73 10.74 6.89 -11.18
C ASN A 73 9.64 7.91 -11.49
N CYS A 74 8.83 8.31 -10.49
CA CYS A 74 7.77 9.30 -10.72
C CYS A 74 8.34 10.70 -10.96
N ALA A 75 9.48 11.04 -10.35
CA ALA A 75 10.17 12.29 -10.60
C ALA A 75 10.72 12.34 -12.04
N GLU A 76 11.38 11.27 -12.49
CA GLU A 76 11.93 11.14 -13.83
C GLU A 76 10.84 11.21 -14.92
N MET A 77 9.72 10.51 -14.72
CA MET A 77 8.60 10.53 -15.65
C MET A 77 7.72 11.80 -15.55
N GLY A 78 8.00 12.71 -14.62
CA GLY A 78 7.20 13.91 -14.41
C GLY A 78 5.77 13.68 -13.89
N ILE A 79 5.44 12.47 -13.45
CA ILE A 79 4.09 12.08 -13.00
C ILE A 79 3.84 12.37 -11.52
N GLU A 80 2.58 12.35 -11.11
CA GLU A 80 2.19 12.52 -9.71
C GLU A 80 2.45 11.22 -8.92
N CYS A 81 3.15 11.36 -7.80
CA CYS A 81 3.47 10.24 -6.92
C CYS A 81 2.57 10.29 -5.69
N ALA A 82 1.56 9.42 -5.64
CA ALA A 82 0.70 9.30 -4.46
C ALA A 82 1.33 8.35 -3.43
N PHE A 83 2.04 8.91 -2.45
CA PHE A 83 2.46 8.16 -1.27
C PHE A 83 1.26 7.81 -0.40
N THR A 84 1.15 6.56 0.02
CA THR A 84 0.13 6.09 0.96
C THR A 84 0.78 5.61 2.24
N GLU A 85 1.66 4.62 2.14
CA GLU A 85 2.36 4.01 3.27
C GLU A 85 3.67 3.36 2.83
N ALA A 86 4.63 3.27 3.77
CA ALA A 86 5.87 2.52 3.56
C ALA A 86 5.59 1.04 3.27
N GLY A 87 6.31 0.50 2.30
CA GLY A 87 6.12 -0.83 1.75
C GLY A 87 5.03 -0.91 0.68
N ILE A 88 4.28 0.17 0.42
CA ILE A 88 3.30 0.20 -0.68
C ILE A 88 3.89 1.01 -1.82
N SER A 89 4.16 0.35 -2.95
CA SER A 89 4.58 1.03 -4.18
C SER A 89 3.51 2.03 -4.61
N CYS A 90 3.91 3.21 -5.11
CA CYS A 90 2.94 4.19 -5.60
C CYS A 90 2.16 3.61 -6.80
N PRO A 91 0.95 4.13 -7.10
CA PRO A 91 0.12 3.61 -8.19
C PRO A 91 0.85 3.54 -9.54
N PRO A 92 1.61 4.57 -9.97
CA PRO A 92 2.34 4.47 -11.24
C PRO A 92 3.41 3.38 -11.26
N CYS A 93 4.23 3.25 -10.21
CA CYS A 93 5.22 2.18 -10.14
C CYS A 93 4.55 0.79 -10.13
N SER A 94 3.38 0.65 -9.47
CA SER A 94 2.60 -0.59 -9.48
C SER A 94 2.07 -0.92 -10.89
N VAL A 95 1.59 0.08 -11.62
CA VAL A 95 1.08 -0.01 -13.02
C VAL A 95 2.21 -0.22 -14.05
N LEU A 96 3.44 0.12 -13.71
CA LEU A 96 4.60 -0.21 -14.53
C LEU A 96 5.26 -1.52 -14.06
N GLY A 97 4.80 -2.09 -12.95
CA GLY A 97 5.40 -3.27 -12.32
C GLY A 97 6.82 -3.05 -11.79
N ILE A 98 7.25 -1.79 -11.61
CA ILE A 98 8.61 -1.45 -11.23
C ILE A 98 8.84 -1.83 -9.75
N PRO A 99 9.77 -2.76 -9.45
CA PRO A 99 10.04 -3.22 -8.09
C PRO A 99 10.76 -2.15 -7.25
N ASP A 100 11.51 -1.27 -7.92
CA ASP A 100 12.41 -0.29 -7.30
C ASP A 100 11.72 1.04 -7.01
N CYS A 101 10.47 0.99 -6.54
CA CYS A 101 9.82 2.18 -6.01
C CYS A 101 10.44 2.51 -4.64
N ASN A 102 10.95 3.74 -4.45
CA ASN A 102 11.53 4.17 -3.16
C ASN A 102 10.63 3.88 -1.95
N TRP A 103 9.30 3.90 -2.12
CA TRP A 103 8.35 3.62 -1.06
C TRP A 103 8.31 2.15 -0.63
N SER A 104 8.70 1.24 -1.51
CA SER A 104 8.82 -0.20 -1.25
C SER A 104 10.28 -0.68 -1.24
N ASP A 105 11.25 0.23 -1.33
CA ASP A 105 12.69 -0.07 -1.28
C ASP A 105 13.15 -0.30 0.18
N PRO A 106 13.64 -1.51 0.51
CA PRO A 106 14.14 -1.81 1.85
C PRO A 106 15.32 -0.93 2.27
N PHE A 107 16.22 -0.56 1.35
CA PHE A 107 17.39 0.23 1.68
C PHE A 107 16.99 1.64 2.09
N TRP A 108 16.18 2.29 1.26
CA TRP A 108 15.62 3.60 1.56
C TRP A 108 14.82 3.59 2.88
N PHE A 109 14.00 2.56 3.12
CA PHE A 109 13.25 2.42 4.37
C PHE A 109 14.17 2.33 5.59
N MET A 110 15.20 1.49 5.53
CA MET A 110 16.13 1.29 6.65
C MET A 110 16.98 2.53 6.93
N GLU A 111 17.42 3.25 5.90
CA GLU A 111 18.12 4.53 6.05
C GLU A 111 17.26 5.57 6.76
N ASN A 112 15.98 5.70 6.36
CA ASN A 112 15.04 6.60 7.02
C ASN A 112 14.75 6.18 8.47
N LEU A 113 14.63 4.88 8.73
CA LEU A 113 14.44 4.34 10.08
C LEU A 113 15.66 4.61 10.97
N GLN A 114 16.87 4.50 10.43
CA GLN A 114 18.10 4.86 11.13
C GLN A 114 18.15 6.35 11.47
N ARG A 115 17.88 7.22 10.49
CA ARG A 115 17.83 8.67 10.71
C ARG A 115 16.78 9.03 11.77
N CYS A 116 15.63 8.37 11.72
CA CYS A 116 14.56 8.48 12.70
C CYS A 116 15.02 8.10 14.11
N ARG A 117 15.70 6.96 14.26
CA ARG A 117 16.30 6.53 15.53
C ARG A 117 17.22 7.59 16.12
N ASP A 118 18.14 8.08 15.30
CA ASP A 118 19.21 8.96 15.79
C ASP A 118 18.63 10.30 16.26
N LEU A 119 17.68 10.88 15.52
CA LEU A 119 16.97 12.10 15.92
C LEU A 119 16.11 11.87 17.17
N TYR A 120 15.31 10.80 17.19
CA TYR A 120 14.41 10.51 18.30
C TYR A 120 15.17 10.28 19.62
N LEU A 121 16.21 9.44 19.60
CA LEU A 121 16.97 9.14 20.81
C LEU A 121 17.79 10.34 21.30
N LEU A 122 18.25 11.21 20.39
CA LEU A 122 18.91 12.45 20.77
C LEU A 122 17.94 13.39 21.48
N ASP A 123 16.77 13.66 20.90
CA ASP A 123 15.74 14.54 21.47
C ASP A 123 15.29 14.05 22.86
N GLU A 124 15.00 12.75 22.99
CA GLU A 124 14.58 12.15 24.27
C GLU A 124 15.69 12.22 25.33
N ARG A 125 16.95 12.05 24.93
CA ARG A 125 18.09 12.20 25.84
C ARG A 125 18.19 13.64 26.34
N GLU A 126 18.05 14.61 25.46
CA GLU A 126 18.08 16.04 25.81
C GLU A 126 16.94 16.41 26.77
N GLU A 127 15.72 15.88 26.53
CA GLU A 127 14.58 16.07 27.43
C GLU A 127 14.81 15.45 28.82
N LEU A 128 15.42 14.25 28.89
CA LEU A 128 15.79 13.65 30.17
C LEU A 128 16.86 14.47 30.90
N VAL A 129 17.90 14.93 30.20
CA VAL A 129 18.94 15.79 30.78
C VAL A 129 18.34 17.07 31.33
N LYS A 130 17.43 17.71 30.59
CA LYS A 130 16.68 18.88 31.04
C LYS A 130 15.86 18.57 32.29
N SER A 131 15.17 17.44 32.32
CA SER A 131 14.38 17.00 33.48
C SER A 131 15.23 16.78 34.74
N VAL A 132 16.45 16.27 34.60
CA VAL A 132 17.41 16.15 35.71
C VAL A 132 17.86 17.54 36.20
N LYS A 133 18.23 18.45 35.28
CA LYS A 133 18.64 19.82 35.64
C LYS A 133 17.53 20.60 36.34
N GLU A 134 16.28 20.34 35.99
CA GLU A 134 15.09 20.95 36.60
C GLU A 134 14.64 20.23 37.89
N ASN A 135 15.40 19.25 38.39
CA ASN A 135 15.07 18.41 39.55
C ASN A 135 13.72 17.69 39.45
N ARG A 136 13.23 17.44 38.22
CA ARG A 136 12.01 16.65 37.95
C ARG A 136 12.28 15.16 37.87
N LEU A 137 13.54 14.78 37.62
CA LEU A 137 14.00 13.40 37.58
C LEU A 137 15.26 13.26 38.43
N ALA A 138 15.32 12.25 39.31
CA ALA A 138 16.52 11.96 40.06
C ALA A 138 17.65 11.48 39.12
N PRO A 139 18.90 11.95 39.27
CA PRO A 139 20.01 11.55 38.40
C PRO A 139 20.21 10.02 38.34
N THR A 140 19.97 9.33 39.46
CA THR A 140 20.09 7.86 39.56
C THR A 140 19.06 7.09 38.73
N LEU A 141 18.00 7.75 38.26
CA LEU A 141 16.96 7.15 37.42
C LEU A 141 17.16 7.41 35.93
N PHE A 142 18.13 8.25 35.55
CA PHE A 142 18.36 8.64 34.17
C PHE A 142 18.56 7.44 33.24
N ASP A 143 19.51 6.55 33.57
CA ASP A 143 19.84 5.40 32.73
C ASP A 143 18.65 4.45 32.57
N ARG A 144 17.90 4.22 33.66
CA ARG A 144 16.70 3.39 33.64
C ARG A 144 15.65 3.94 32.68
N GLU A 145 15.38 5.24 32.74
CA GLU A 145 14.40 5.87 31.84
C GLU A 145 14.88 5.87 30.39
N PHE A 146 16.16 6.16 30.16
CA PHE A 146 16.71 6.15 28.81
C PHE A 146 16.70 4.75 28.18
N THR A 147 17.05 3.70 28.93
CA THR A 147 16.94 2.30 28.47
C THR A 147 15.48 1.93 28.16
N ARG A 148 14.51 2.43 28.94
CA ARG A 148 13.08 2.21 28.67
C ARG A 148 12.66 2.85 27.35
N ILE A 149 13.10 4.08 27.07
CA ILE A 149 12.85 4.78 25.81
C ILE A 149 13.47 4.04 24.62
N GLN A 150 14.73 3.61 24.74
CA GLN A 150 15.40 2.80 23.72
C GLN A 150 14.62 1.52 23.42
N SER A 151 14.24 0.78 24.46
CA SER A 151 13.48 -0.47 24.34
C SER A 151 12.14 -0.24 23.61
N TRP A 152 11.45 0.85 23.94
CA TRP A 152 10.21 1.23 23.27
C TRP A 152 10.44 1.56 21.79
N PHE A 153 11.49 2.33 21.47
CA PHE A 153 11.84 2.66 20.09
C PHE A 153 12.09 1.37 19.28
N TYR A 154 12.94 0.47 19.77
CA TYR A 154 13.27 -0.76 19.05
C TYR A 154 12.07 -1.69 18.87
N SER A 155 11.18 -1.78 19.85
CA SER A 155 9.91 -2.52 19.70
C SER A 155 9.04 -1.92 18.59
N SER A 156 8.96 -0.59 18.54
CA SER A 156 8.18 0.12 17.52
C SER A 156 8.80 -0.01 16.12
N ALA A 157 10.14 0.10 16.03
CA ALA A 157 10.90 -0.09 14.81
C ALA A 157 10.72 -1.51 14.25
N GLN A 158 10.74 -2.54 15.10
CA GLN A 158 10.46 -3.92 14.71
C GLN A 158 9.05 -4.07 14.12
N GLY A 159 8.05 -3.42 14.73
CA GLY A 159 6.68 -3.38 14.19
C GLY A 159 6.63 -2.73 12.80
N ALA A 160 7.38 -1.64 12.60
CA ALA A 160 7.46 -0.96 11.32
C ALA A 160 8.12 -1.80 10.23
N ILE A 161 9.25 -2.47 10.54
CA ILE A 161 9.94 -3.39 9.63
C ILE A 161 9.02 -4.54 9.22
N SER A 162 8.28 -5.09 10.18
CA SER A 162 7.33 -6.19 9.93
C SER A 162 6.21 -5.74 8.99
N ARG A 163 5.64 -4.55 9.23
CA ARG A 163 4.59 -3.97 8.41
C ARG A 163 5.08 -3.61 7.01
N PHE A 164 6.25 -3.00 6.90
CA PHE A 164 6.90 -2.70 5.63
C PHE A 164 7.06 -3.96 4.79
N THR A 165 7.61 -5.02 5.39
CA THR A 165 7.84 -6.30 4.70
C THR A 165 6.53 -6.93 4.21
N LEU A 166 5.48 -6.90 5.05
CA LEU A 166 4.16 -7.40 4.70
C LEU A 166 3.53 -6.59 3.56
N ASN A 167 3.58 -5.26 3.65
CA ASN A 167 3.05 -4.35 2.64
C ASN A 167 3.77 -4.53 1.29
N SER A 168 5.11 -4.62 1.29
CA SER A 168 5.91 -4.79 0.07
C SER A 168 5.57 -6.09 -0.65
N ARG A 169 5.43 -7.18 0.10
CA ARG A 169 5.01 -8.47 -0.46
C ARG A 169 3.58 -8.42 -1.00
N ALA A 170 2.64 -7.96 -0.17
CA ALA A 170 1.23 -7.90 -0.55
C ALA A 170 1.01 -7.03 -1.79
N THR A 171 1.62 -5.84 -1.85
CA THR A 171 1.46 -4.92 -2.99
C THR A 171 2.02 -5.53 -4.27
N ARG A 172 3.21 -6.15 -4.21
CA ARG A 172 3.80 -6.86 -5.34
C ARG A 172 2.90 -8.00 -5.83
N ASP A 173 2.41 -8.83 -4.93
CA ASP A 173 1.59 -10.00 -5.28
C ASP A 173 0.24 -9.57 -5.85
N ILE A 174 -0.39 -8.53 -5.29
CA ILE A 174 -1.63 -7.96 -5.82
C ILE A 174 -1.41 -7.41 -7.23
N ALA A 175 -0.34 -6.64 -7.46
CA ALA A 175 -0.02 -6.10 -8.77
C ALA A 175 0.19 -7.23 -9.81
N LEU A 176 1.02 -8.22 -9.49
CA LEU A 176 1.28 -9.36 -10.37
C LEU A 176 0.02 -10.18 -10.67
N ASN A 177 -0.83 -10.41 -9.67
CA ASN A 177 -2.11 -11.09 -9.87
C ASN A 177 -3.08 -10.28 -10.73
N GLY A 178 -3.06 -8.95 -10.61
CA GLY A 178 -3.78 -8.05 -11.50
C GLY A 178 -3.37 -8.24 -12.96
N TYR A 179 -2.06 -8.20 -13.26
CA TYR A 179 -1.56 -8.45 -14.62
C TYR A 179 -1.90 -9.84 -15.13
N ARG A 180 -1.74 -10.88 -14.30
CA ARG A 180 -2.13 -12.24 -14.67
C ARG A 180 -3.60 -12.33 -15.05
N SER A 181 -4.47 -11.67 -14.29
CA SER A 181 -5.91 -11.66 -14.54
C SER A 181 -6.24 -10.95 -15.85
N ILE A 182 -5.62 -9.79 -16.09
CA ILE A 182 -5.78 -9.02 -17.34
C ILE A 182 -5.29 -9.83 -18.55
N ALA A 183 -4.10 -10.43 -18.45
CA ALA A 183 -3.54 -11.26 -19.50
C ALA A 183 -4.43 -12.49 -19.77
N ALA A 184 -4.87 -13.19 -18.72
CA ALA A 184 -5.74 -14.36 -18.85
C ALA A 184 -7.09 -14.04 -19.49
N ALA A 185 -7.68 -12.88 -19.15
CA ALA A 185 -8.93 -12.41 -19.73
C ALA A 185 -8.81 -12.05 -21.21
N SER A 186 -7.60 -11.73 -21.69
CA SER A 186 -7.36 -11.45 -23.10
C SER A 186 -7.12 -12.75 -23.88
N THR A 187 -7.79 -12.84 -25.04
CA THR A 187 -7.62 -13.92 -26.03
C THR A 187 -7.02 -13.40 -27.34
N ASP A 188 -6.87 -12.09 -27.50
CA ASP A 188 -6.31 -11.49 -28.70
C ASP A 188 -4.78 -11.47 -28.63
N VAL A 189 -4.16 -12.39 -29.37
CA VAL A 189 -2.70 -12.50 -29.47
C VAL A 189 -2.07 -11.23 -30.03
N GLY A 190 -2.70 -10.58 -31.02
CA GLY A 190 -2.17 -9.37 -31.63
C GLY A 190 -2.12 -8.21 -30.65
N LEU A 191 -3.15 -8.05 -29.81
CA LEU A 191 -3.18 -7.05 -28.75
C LEU A 191 -2.09 -7.32 -27.70
N LEU A 192 -1.96 -8.57 -27.24
CA LEU A 192 -0.95 -8.94 -26.25
C LEU A 192 0.48 -8.78 -26.78
N SER A 193 0.75 -9.12 -28.04
CA SER A 193 2.05 -8.89 -28.68
C SER A 193 2.39 -7.40 -28.80
N ARG A 194 1.40 -6.55 -29.12
CA ARG A 194 1.59 -5.08 -29.13
C ARG A 194 1.85 -4.53 -27.74
N PHE A 195 1.16 -5.04 -26.72
CA PHE A 195 1.44 -4.68 -25.33
C PHE A 195 2.88 -5.01 -24.94
N ILE A 196 3.41 -6.18 -25.34
CA ILE A 196 4.79 -6.56 -25.06
C ILE A 196 5.77 -5.57 -25.72
N ALA A 197 5.57 -5.28 -27.00
CA ALA A 197 6.44 -4.37 -27.76
C ALA A 197 6.42 -2.95 -27.17
N LEU A 198 5.23 -2.37 -26.99
CA LEU A 198 5.08 -1.03 -26.41
C LEU A 198 5.51 -0.98 -24.94
N GLY A 199 5.26 -2.05 -24.20
CA GLY A 199 5.64 -2.15 -22.79
C GLY A 199 7.16 -2.11 -22.61
N ALA A 200 7.92 -2.75 -23.51
CA ALA A 200 9.37 -2.67 -23.51
C ALA A 200 9.87 -1.24 -23.77
N GLU A 201 9.20 -0.48 -24.65
CA GLU A 201 9.52 0.92 -24.94
C GLU A 201 9.12 1.88 -23.81
N THR A 202 8.07 1.55 -23.05
CA THR A 202 7.49 2.39 -22.00
C THR A 202 7.93 2.01 -20.58
N HIS A 203 9.03 1.24 -20.46
CA HIS A 203 9.62 0.83 -19.19
C HIS A 203 8.71 -0.02 -18.29
N VAL A 204 7.79 -0.79 -18.88
CA VAL A 204 7.06 -1.82 -18.16
C VAL A 204 8.05 -2.89 -17.70
N HIS A 205 7.90 -3.34 -16.47
CA HIS A 205 8.83 -4.26 -15.85
C HIS A 205 8.89 -5.61 -16.60
N PRO A 206 10.10 -6.18 -16.81
CA PRO A 206 10.27 -7.43 -17.56
C PRO A 206 9.43 -8.60 -17.07
N LEU A 207 9.20 -8.74 -15.75
CA LEU A 207 8.31 -9.81 -15.23
C LEU A 207 6.87 -9.68 -15.74
N VAL A 208 6.35 -8.46 -15.90
CA VAL A 208 5.00 -8.24 -16.44
C VAL A 208 4.96 -8.62 -17.91
N LEU A 209 5.98 -8.20 -18.68
CA LEU A 209 6.12 -8.57 -20.09
C LEU A 209 6.23 -10.08 -20.28
N GLN A 210 6.99 -10.75 -19.41
CA GLN A 210 7.14 -12.21 -19.41
C GLN A 210 5.79 -12.90 -19.16
N LEU A 211 5.01 -12.46 -18.17
CA LEU A 211 3.68 -13.01 -17.89
C LEU A 211 2.74 -12.92 -19.10
N VAL A 212 2.80 -11.79 -19.83
CA VAL A 212 2.01 -11.61 -21.04
C VAL A 212 2.53 -12.48 -22.18
N ALA A 213 3.85 -12.65 -22.32
CA ALA A 213 4.45 -13.53 -23.31
C ALA A 213 4.09 -15.01 -23.09
N GLU A 214 4.09 -15.47 -21.83
CA GLU A 214 3.63 -16.82 -21.45
C GLU A 214 2.17 -17.04 -21.85
N ARG A 215 1.32 -16.01 -21.67
CA ARG A 215 -0.08 -16.08 -22.11
C ARG A 215 -0.19 -16.18 -23.63
N VAL A 216 0.53 -15.36 -24.38
CA VAL A 216 0.57 -15.44 -25.86
C VAL A 216 0.96 -16.84 -26.31
N HIS A 217 2.01 -17.40 -25.72
CA HIS A 217 2.45 -18.75 -26.02
C HIS A 217 1.35 -19.79 -25.76
N SER A 218 0.65 -19.70 -24.63
CA SER A 218 -0.46 -20.61 -24.31
C SER A 218 -1.60 -20.56 -25.33
N LEU A 219 -1.92 -19.36 -25.85
CA LEU A 219 -2.99 -19.18 -26.84
C LEU A 219 -2.60 -19.77 -28.19
N ILE A 220 -1.34 -19.60 -28.61
CA ILE A 220 -0.81 -20.19 -29.84
C ILE A 220 -0.81 -21.72 -29.75
N LEU A 221 -0.39 -22.28 -28.62
CA LEU A 221 -0.44 -23.74 -28.45
C LEU A 221 -1.87 -24.27 -28.49
N SER A 222 -2.82 -23.55 -27.89
CA SER A 222 -4.24 -23.94 -27.86
C SER A 222 -4.93 -23.85 -29.22
N SER A 223 -4.40 -23.06 -30.17
CA SER A 223 -4.96 -22.99 -31.53
C SER A 223 -4.40 -24.03 -32.48
N LEU A 224 -3.34 -24.74 -32.08
CA LEU A 224 -2.72 -25.83 -32.84
C LEU A 224 -3.25 -27.22 -32.46
N SER A 225 -3.92 -27.33 -31.31
CA SER A 225 -4.58 -28.56 -30.81
C SER A 225 -6.03 -28.65 -31.24
#